data_AF-A0A1Q5I1Y5-F1
#
_entry.id   AF-A0A1Q5I1Y5-F1
#
_cell.length_a   1.000
_cell.length_b   1.000
_cell.length_c   1.000
_cell.angle_alpha   90.00
_cell.angle_beta   90.00
_cell.angle_gamma   90.00
#
_symmetry.space_group_name_H-M   'P 1'
#
loop_
_entity.id
_entity.type
_entity.pdbx_description
1 polymer ?
#
loop_
_entity_poly.entity_id
_entity_poly.type
_entity_poly.pdbx_seq_one_letter_code
_entity_poly.pdbx_strand_id
1 'polypeptide(L)'
;RAELSAQIRDNHNWAVRKGISVDRSELVTGEHSGLRTLPQQPVDNPNLAGALADNGVKWTGSDNSREPQQRAVGTASGAAKTVPRHPMNVYYNVGTAAEMADEYNWIYTSRADGGSGICESNPASTCLPAPLPTATGYADHIVPQEARTALSHVLGNDPRPHYVHQSNLAEERLLYPVLDRVLADYRALFAPSAPLVNPAQRDVGTELTRRAAWDQALAAGKVTAYRIGTAVTVKAPAGVTAPVTAPEGTRKRLALGTAAFGTPYAGTRSAWTAPEPLQTSVTLTLPTA
;
A
#
# COMPACT_ATOMS: atom_id res chain seq x y z
N ARG A 1 -3.09 24.54 14.36
CA ARG A 1 -1.89 24.27 13.52
C ARG A 1 -0.62 24.10 14.36
N ALA A 2 -0.28 25.06 15.23
CA ALA A 2 0.95 25.01 16.05
C ALA A 2 1.11 23.72 16.86
N GLU A 3 0.03 23.25 17.51
CA GLU A 3 0.02 22.00 18.27
C GLU A 3 0.35 20.77 17.40
N LEU A 4 -0.37 20.58 16.29
CA LEU A 4 -0.10 19.48 15.34
C LEU A 4 1.34 19.53 14.82
N SER A 5 1.82 20.73 14.48
CA SER A 5 3.19 20.92 14.01
C SER A 5 4.21 20.57 15.09
N ALA A 6 3.94 20.91 16.36
CA ALA A 6 4.79 20.54 17.48
C ALA A 6 4.84 19.03 17.68
N GLN A 7 3.70 18.32 17.67
CA GLN A 7 3.66 16.87 17.81
C GLN A 7 4.47 16.16 16.71
N ILE A 8 4.33 16.57 15.45
CA ILE A 8 5.09 15.99 14.32
C ILE A 8 6.59 16.25 14.50
N ARG A 9 6.97 17.51 14.76
CA ARG A 9 8.36 17.92 14.92
C ARG A 9 9.01 17.21 16.10
N ASP A 10 8.35 17.16 17.24
CA ASP A 10 8.92 16.68 18.49
C ASP A 10 9.09 15.16 18.47
N ASN A 11 8.17 14.43 17.82
CA ASN A 11 8.31 12.99 17.57
C ASN A 11 9.52 12.69 16.66
N HIS A 12 9.66 13.39 15.54
CA HIS A 12 10.82 13.25 14.65
C HIS A 12 12.13 13.57 15.38
N ASN A 13 12.18 14.69 16.10
CA ASN A 13 13.36 15.09 16.86
C ASN A 13 13.70 14.08 17.95
N TRP A 14 12.70 13.49 18.61
CA TRP A 14 12.93 12.41 19.57
C TRP A 14 13.55 11.18 18.91
N ALA A 15 13.00 10.73 17.77
CA ALA A 15 13.52 9.56 17.05
C ALA A 15 14.98 9.75 16.63
N VAL A 16 15.30 10.91 16.04
CA VAL A 16 16.69 11.26 15.65
C VAL A 16 17.61 11.28 16.86
N ARG A 17 17.21 11.88 17.99
CA ARG A 17 18.00 11.87 19.24
C ARG A 17 18.24 10.47 19.79
N LYS A 18 17.36 9.52 19.49
CA LYS A 18 17.48 8.11 19.90
C LYS A 18 18.23 7.25 18.87
N GLY A 19 18.71 7.83 17.77
CA GLY A 19 19.39 7.10 16.70
C GLY A 19 18.44 6.21 15.88
N ILE A 20 17.13 6.44 15.96
CA ILE A 20 16.13 5.71 15.17
C ILE A 20 16.07 6.39 13.80
N SER A 21 16.38 5.62 12.75
CA SER A 21 16.27 6.09 11.38
C SER A 21 14.81 6.24 10.98
N VAL A 22 14.37 7.48 10.78
CA VAL A 22 13.01 7.82 10.31
C VAL A 22 13.11 8.77 9.11
N ASP A 23 12.17 8.67 8.17
CA ASP A 23 12.04 9.64 7.08
C ASP A 23 11.03 10.73 7.47
N ARG A 24 11.49 11.98 7.51
CA ARG A 24 10.65 13.13 7.84
C ARG A 24 9.50 13.36 6.85
N SER A 25 9.61 12.83 5.63
CA SER A 25 8.59 12.97 4.59
C SER A 25 7.42 11.99 4.76
N GLU A 26 7.50 11.05 5.71
CA GLU A 26 6.49 10.03 5.97
C GLU A 26 5.88 10.21 7.37
N LEU A 27 4.56 10.13 7.46
CA LEU A 27 3.85 10.15 8.73
C LEU A 27 2.70 9.14 8.73
N VAL A 28 2.37 8.62 9.90
CA VAL A 28 1.07 8.00 10.16
C VAL A 28 0.51 8.77 11.35
N THR A 29 -0.63 9.45 11.18
CA THR A 29 -1.27 10.12 12.31
C THR A 29 -1.85 9.07 13.24
N GLY A 30 -1.93 9.36 14.54
CA GLY A 30 -2.51 8.44 15.52
C GLY A 30 -3.95 8.09 15.11
N GLU A 31 -4.24 6.79 14.95
CA GLU A 31 -5.53 6.27 14.47
C GLU A 31 -5.99 6.84 13.12
N HIS A 32 -5.06 7.29 12.25
CA HIS A 32 -5.38 8.02 11.02
C HIS A 32 -6.19 9.32 11.26
N SER A 33 -6.15 9.87 12.48
CA SER A 33 -6.92 11.04 12.88
C SER A 33 -6.53 12.30 12.09
N GLY A 34 -7.46 13.25 12.04
CA GLY A 34 -7.32 14.49 11.30
C GLY A 34 -7.60 14.36 9.80
N LEU A 35 -7.62 13.15 9.25
CA LEU A 35 -8.09 12.89 7.89
C LEU A 35 -9.63 12.77 7.85
N ARG A 36 -10.22 13.11 6.71
CA ARG A 36 -11.63 12.84 6.42
C ARG A 36 -11.94 11.35 6.61
N THR A 37 -12.96 11.04 7.42
CA THR A 37 -13.50 9.69 7.61
C THR A 37 -15.02 9.77 7.78
N LEU A 38 -15.79 9.19 6.87
CA LEU A 38 -17.24 9.32 6.90
C LEU A 38 -17.90 8.24 7.79
N PRO A 39 -19.01 8.58 8.48
CA PRO A 39 -19.63 9.92 8.59
C PRO A 39 -19.01 10.84 9.66
N GLN A 40 -18.08 10.34 10.48
CA GLN A 40 -17.61 11.00 11.71
C GLN A 40 -16.92 12.35 11.47
N GLN A 41 -16.18 12.47 10.37
CA GLN A 41 -15.39 13.63 10.01
C GLN A 41 -15.46 13.86 8.48
N PRO A 42 -16.36 14.71 7.98
CA PRO A 42 -16.63 14.83 6.53
C PRO A 42 -15.55 15.57 5.73
N VAL A 43 -14.64 16.28 6.41
CA VAL A 43 -13.53 17.03 5.81
C VAL A 43 -12.25 16.79 6.62
N ASP A 44 -11.07 16.98 6.02
CA ASP A 44 -9.82 16.96 6.79
C ASP A 44 -9.83 18.07 7.86
N ASN A 45 -9.11 17.85 8.96
CA ASN A 45 -8.85 18.90 9.94
C ASN A 45 -8.17 20.07 9.20
N PRO A 46 -8.73 21.30 9.26
CA PRO A 46 -8.23 22.43 8.48
C PRO A 46 -6.79 22.83 8.83
N ASN A 47 -6.28 22.38 9.98
CA ASN A 47 -4.92 22.63 10.43
C ASN A 47 -3.91 21.56 10.00
N LEU A 48 -4.37 20.40 9.52
CA LEU A 48 -3.50 19.24 9.25
C LEU A 48 -2.58 19.52 8.05
N ALA A 49 -3.15 19.93 6.91
CA ALA A 49 -2.37 20.17 5.69
C ALA A 49 -1.20 21.14 5.91
N GLY A 50 -1.45 22.25 6.62
CA GLY A 50 -0.42 23.22 6.98
C GLY A 50 0.65 22.65 7.92
N ALA A 51 0.25 21.86 8.92
CA ALA A 51 1.18 21.24 9.86
C ALA A 51 2.07 20.16 9.19
N LEU A 52 1.52 19.39 8.25
CA LEU A 52 2.28 18.44 7.43
C LEU A 52 3.32 19.18 6.59
N ALA A 53 2.91 20.24 5.89
CA ALA A 53 3.80 21.04 5.05
C ALA A 53 4.93 21.72 5.85
N ASP A 54 4.62 22.31 7.01
CA ASP A 54 5.62 22.94 7.90
C ASP A 54 6.71 21.96 8.36
N ASN A 55 6.37 20.67 8.39
CA ASN A 55 7.27 19.61 8.81
C ASN A 55 7.86 18.80 7.67
N GLY A 56 7.59 19.17 6.41
CA GLY A 56 8.15 18.48 5.24
C GLY A 56 7.54 17.11 4.96
N VAL A 57 6.38 16.79 5.57
CA VAL A 57 5.66 15.54 5.30
C VAL A 57 5.07 15.58 3.89
N LYS A 58 5.34 14.54 3.11
CA LYS A 58 4.82 14.36 1.74
C LYS A 58 3.84 13.21 1.63
N TRP A 59 3.92 12.23 2.54
CA TRP A 59 3.13 11.01 2.50
C TRP A 59 2.56 10.73 3.89
N THR A 60 1.24 10.60 4.00
CA THR A 60 0.57 10.23 5.25
C THR A 60 -0.23 8.94 5.10
N GLY A 61 -0.12 8.01 6.05
CA GLY A 61 -0.95 6.80 6.04
C GLY A 61 -2.44 7.13 6.17
N SER A 62 -3.30 6.38 5.47
CA SER A 62 -4.77 6.42 5.63
C SER A 62 -5.35 5.00 5.63
N ASP A 63 -6.61 4.86 6.03
CA ASP A 63 -7.31 3.57 6.06
C ASP A 63 -7.95 3.26 4.70
N ASN A 64 -7.50 2.19 4.03
CA ASN A 64 -8.02 1.76 2.73
C ASN A 64 -9.51 1.39 2.77
N SER A 65 -10.03 0.94 3.92
CA SER A 65 -11.45 0.61 4.07
C SER A 65 -12.37 1.84 4.03
N ARG A 66 -11.81 3.03 4.30
CA ARG A 66 -12.52 4.31 4.29
C ARG A 66 -12.15 5.17 3.08
N GLU A 67 -10.90 5.06 2.63
CA GLU A 67 -10.32 5.88 1.58
C GLU A 67 -9.39 5.04 0.69
N PRO A 68 -9.93 4.29 -0.28
CA PRO A 68 -9.12 3.38 -1.09
C PRO A 68 -8.29 4.09 -2.18
N GLN A 69 -8.59 5.36 -2.45
CA GLN A 69 -7.94 6.18 -3.47
C GLN A 69 -7.00 7.18 -2.80
N GLN A 70 -5.74 7.19 -3.24
CA GLN A 70 -4.80 8.23 -2.82
C GLN A 70 -5.33 9.61 -3.22
N ARG A 71 -5.23 10.57 -2.30
CA ARG A 71 -5.57 11.97 -2.55
C ARG A 71 -4.61 12.92 -1.86
N ALA A 72 -4.68 14.20 -2.21
CA ALA A 72 -4.02 15.25 -1.46
C ALA A 72 -4.76 15.54 -0.13
N VAL A 73 -4.00 15.91 0.89
CA VAL A 73 -4.49 16.44 2.16
C VAL A 73 -4.46 17.96 2.08
N GLY A 74 -5.62 18.57 1.82
CA GLY A 74 -5.74 19.99 1.46
C GLY A 74 -5.54 20.28 -0.03
N THR A 75 -5.55 21.57 -0.39
CA THR A 75 -5.60 22.04 -1.79
C THR A 75 -4.32 22.74 -2.27
N ALA A 76 -3.35 22.96 -1.39
CA ALA A 76 -2.11 23.63 -1.74
C ALA A 76 -1.27 22.81 -2.72
N SER A 77 -0.54 23.49 -3.60
CA SER A 77 0.46 22.84 -4.45
C SER A 77 1.52 22.15 -3.58
N GLY A 78 1.85 20.89 -3.89
CA GLY A 78 2.77 20.08 -3.10
C GLY A 78 2.20 19.58 -1.77
N ALA A 79 0.89 19.63 -1.57
CA ALA A 79 0.24 19.02 -0.41
C ALA A 79 0.63 17.54 -0.24
N ALA A 80 0.77 17.11 1.01
CA ALA A 80 0.99 15.72 1.34
C ALA A 80 -0.10 14.85 0.75
N LYS A 81 0.25 13.64 0.30
CA LYS A 81 -0.68 12.68 -0.26
C LYS A 81 -0.92 11.53 0.71
N THR A 82 -2.14 11.01 0.70
CA THR A 82 -2.49 9.83 1.49
C THR A 82 -1.90 8.56 0.87
N VAL A 83 -1.55 7.60 1.72
CA VAL A 83 -1.15 6.25 1.33
C VAL A 83 -2.15 5.31 2.00
N PRO A 84 -3.22 4.90 1.30
CA PRO A 84 -4.19 3.96 1.82
C PRO A 84 -3.53 2.65 2.22
N ARG A 85 -3.89 2.14 3.40
CA ARG A 85 -3.32 0.95 4.02
C ARG A 85 -4.40 -0.06 4.34
N HIS A 86 -4.16 -1.32 4.04
CA HIS A 86 -5.09 -2.41 4.33
C HIS A 86 -5.12 -2.71 5.83
N PRO A 87 -6.30 -2.74 6.47
CA PRO A 87 -6.43 -3.33 7.81
C PRO A 87 -6.05 -4.81 7.76
N MET A 88 -5.56 -5.31 8.89
CA MET A 88 -5.46 -6.75 9.16
C MET A 88 -6.42 -7.10 10.29
N ASN A 89 -7.03 -8.28 10.23
CA ASN A 89 -7.83 -8.82 11.33
C ASN A 89 -6.92 -9.43 12.43
N VAL A 90 -5.88 -8.69 12.80
CA VAL A 90 -5.04 -8.89 13.99
C VAL A 90 -5.14 -7.59 14.77
N TYR A 91 -6.06 -7.55 15.74
CA TYR A 91 -6.54 -6.29 16.30
C TYR A 91 -5.51 -5.57 17.16
N TYR A 92 -5.60 -4.25 17.22
CA TYR A 92 -4.59 -3.36 17.80
C TYR A 92 -4.50 -3.42 19.35
N ASN A 93 -5.50 -4.04 19.97
CA ASN A 93 -5.79 -4.01 21.40
C ASN A 93 -5.71 -5.39 22.06
N VAL A 94 -5.15 -6.39 21.39
CA VAL A 94 -4.98 -7.76 21.90
C VAL A 94 -3.54 -8.23 21.82
N GLY A 95 -3.12 -9.06 22.79
CA GLY A 95 -1.77 -9.58 22.93
C GLY A 95 -1.67 -11.11 22.83
N THR A 96 -2.77 -11.83 23.06
CA THR A 96 -2.82 -13.30 23.06
C THR A 96 -3.78 -13.87 22.01
N ALA A 97 -3.57 -15.13 21.64
CA ALA A 97 -4.41 -15.86 20.69
C ALA A 97 -5.84 -16.04 21.20
N ALA A 98 -5.99 -16.20 22.52
CA ALA A 98 -7.30 -16.31 23.16
C ALA A 98 -8.09 -15.00 23.07
N GLU A 99 -7.44 -13.86 23.36
CA GLU A 99 -8.06 -12.53 23.20
C GLU A 99 -8.39 -12.23 21.73
N MET A 100 -7.51 -12.60 20.79
CA MET A 100 -7.80 -12.47 19.35
C MET A 100 -9.07 -13.23 18.97
N ALA A 101 -9.19 -14.49 19.40
CA ALA A 101 -10.37 -15.30 19.09
C ALA A 101 -11.63 -14.77 19.79
N ASP A 102 -11.51 -14.26 21.01
CA ASP A 102 -12.60 -13.64 21.77
C ASP A 102 -13.11 -12.37 21.07
N GLU A 103 -12.23 -11.44 20.71
CA GLU A 103 -12.62 -10.21 20.00
C GLU A 103 -13.14 -10.51 18.58
N TYR A 104 -12.57 -11.50 17.90
CA TYR A 104 -13.07 -11.95 16.60
C TYR A 104 -14.49 -12.51 16.72
N ASN A 105 -14.78 -13.28 17.77
CA ASN A 105 -16.13 -13.74 18.07
C ASN A 105 -17.05 -12.54 18.35
N TRP A 106 -16.62 -11.60 19.20
CA TRP A 106 -17.40 -10.40 19.51
C TRP A 106 -17.81 -9.62 18.24
N ILE A 107 -16.94 -9.53 17.24
CA ILE A 107 -17.22 -8.80 16.00
C ILE A 107 -18.05 -9.64 15.01
N TYR A 108 -17.72 -10.92 14.86
CA TYR A 108 -18.21 -11.75 13.75
C TYR A 108 -19.25 -12.81 14.13
N THR A 109 -19.67 -12.93 15.39
CA THR A 109 -20.81 -13.81 15.76
C THR A 109 -22.10 -13.03 15.95
N SER A 110 -23.23 -13.74 15.84
CA SER A 110 -24.55 -13.16 16.05
C SER A 110 -24.75 -12.72 17.51
N ARG A 111 -25.73 -11.85 17.78
CA ARG A 111 -26.12 -11.53 19.17
C ARG A 111 -26.57 -12.77 19.94
N ALA A 112 -27.21 -13.72 19.27
CA ALA A 112 -27.67 -14.96 19.87
C ALA A 112 -26.49 -15.84 20.34
N ASP A 113 -25.35 -15.73 19.65
CA ASP A 113 -24.11 -16.42 19.99
C ASP A 113 -23.17 -15.58 20.87
N GLY A 114 -23.67 -14.50 21.48
CA GLY A 114 -22.92 -13.65 22.40
C GLY A 114 -22.06 -12.56 21.73
N GLY A 115 -22.17 -12.39 20.42
CA GLY A 115 -21.48 -11.32 19.69
C GLY A 115 -22.13 -9.94 19.86
N SER A 116 -21.41 -8.90 19.46
CA SER A 116 -21.89 -7.51 19.40
C SER A 116 -23.07 -7.31 18.45
N GLY A 117 -23.22 -8.23 17.49
CA GLY A 117 -24.14 -8.13 16.38
C GLY A 117 -23.75 -7.12 15.30
N ILE A 118 -22.48 -6.66 15.31
CA ILE A 118 -21.90 -5.90 14.20
C ILE A 118 -22.02 -6.69 12.90
N CYS A 119 -21.78 -8.00 12.92
CA CYS A 119 -21.90 -8.83 11.73
C CYS A 119 -23.32 -8.86 11.12
N GLU A 120 -24.35 -8.65 11.93
CA GLU A 120 -25.75 -8.65 11.49
C GLU A 120 -26.18 -7.26 10.98
N SER A 121 -25.64 -6.20 11.59
CA SER A 121 -26.06 -4.83 11.32
C SER A 121 -25.20 -4.10 10.29
N ASN A 122 -23.97 -4.54 10.07
CA ASN A 122 -23.05 -3.97 9.09
C ASN A 122 -23.14 -4.75 7.76
N PRO A 123 -23.66 -4.14 6.67
CA PRO A 123 -23.78 -4.82 5.38
C PRO A 123 -22.42 -5.16 4.74
N ALA A 124 -21.32 -4.60 5.22
CA ALA A 124 -19.96 -4.94 4.79
C ALA A 124 -19.33 -6.08 5.62
N SER A 125 -20.06 -6.66 6.58
CA SER A 125 -19.58 -7.77 7.42
C SER A 125 -20.23 -9.09 7.02
N THR A 126 -19.73 -10.19 7.59
CA THR A 126 -20.31 -11.53 7.45
C THR A 126 -20.29 -12.21 8.81
N CYS A 127 -21.41 -12.83 9.21
CA CYS A 127 -21.45 -13.60 10.44
C CYS A 127 -20.83 -14.98 10.27
N LEU A 128 -20.03 -15.40 11.25
CA LEU A 128 -19.64 -16.77 11.44
C LEU A 128 -20.88 -17.63 11.73
N PRO A 129 -20.89 -18.89 11.27
CA PRO A 129 -21.98 -19.81 11.58
C PRO A 129 -22.01 -20.24 13.06
N ALA A 130 -20.88 -20.14 13.77
CA ALA A 130 -20.76 -20.39 15.20
C ALA A 130 -19.50 -19.67 15.75
N PRO A 131 -19.42 -19.38 17.06
CA PRO A 131 -18.20 -18.87 17.68
C PRO A 131 -17.01 -19.81 17.51
N LEU A 132 -15.83 -19.23 17.30
CA LEU A 132 -14.56 -19.92 17.28
C LEU A 132 -14.15 -20.33 18.71
N PRO A 133 -13.55 -21.51 18.92
CA PRO A 133 -12.95 -21.85 20.21
C PRO A 133 -11.81 -20.89 20.54
N THR A 134 -11.81 -20.25 21.72
CA THR A 134 -10.75 -19.29 22.07
C THR A 134 -9.37 -19.93 22.17
N ALA A 135 -9.29 -21.24 22.45
CA ALA A 135 -8.03 -21.97 22.54
C ALA A 135 -7.36 -22.23 21.17
N THR A 136 -8.11 -22.34 20.07
CA THR A 136 -7.55 -22.76 18.77
C THR A 136 -7.99 -21.91 17.58
N GLY A 137 -9.08 -21.15 17.72
CA GLY A 137 -9.69 -20.38 16.64
C GLY A 137 -8.75 -19.37 15.98
N TYR A 138 -7.80 -18.82 16.74
CA TYR A 138 -6.77 -17.96 16.17
C TYR A 138 -5.92 -18.69 15.13
N ALA A 139 -5.33 -19.83 15.52
CA ALA A 139 -4.45 -20.59 14.64
C ALA A 139 -5.21 -21.32 13.52
N ASP A 140 -6.38 -21.89 13.83
CA ASP A 140 -7.10 -22.77 12.91
C ASP A 140 -7.94 -22.00 11.88
N HIS A 141 -8.39 -20.78 12.22
CA HIS A 141 -9.32 -20.02 11.39
C HIS A 141 -8.79 -18.63 11.02
N ILE A 142 -8.44 -17.81 12.01
CA ILE A 142 -8.10 -16.40 11.78
C ILE A 142 -6.81 -16.28 10.98
N VAL A 143 -5.74 -16.98 11.38
CA VAL A 143 -4.44 -16.94 10.69
C VAL A 143 -4.53 -17.36 9.22
N PRO A 144 -5.11 -18.53 8.86
CA PRO A 144 -5.27 -18.91 7.46
C PRO A 144 -6.13 -17.93 6.65
N GLN A 145 -7.18 -17.38 7.24
CA GLN A 145 -8.06 -16.41 6.56
C GLN A 145 -7.34 -15.09 6.30
N GLU A 146 -6.67 -14.54 7.31
CA GLU A 146 -5.92 -13.29 7.18
C GLU A 146 -4.77 -13.43 6.19
N ALA A 147 -4.01 -14.53 6.27
CA ALA A 147 -2.93 -14.80 5.32
C ALA A 147 -3.44 -14.91 3.88
N ARG A 148 -4.60 -15.56 3.66
CA ARG A 148 -5.24 -15.63 2.33
C ARG A 148 -5.62 -14.24 1.82
N THR A 149 -6.21 -13.39 2.66
CA THR A 149 -6.59 -12.02 2.29
C THR A 149 -5.37 -11.18 1.95
N ALA A 150 -4.35 -11.18 2.81
CA ALA A 150 -3.11 -10.45 2.59
C ALA A 150 -2.39 -10.91 1.33
N LEU A 151 -2.29 -12.23 1.12
CA LEU A 151 -1.71 -12.79 -0.09
C LEU A 151 -2.54 -12.40 -1.33
N SER A 152 -3.87 -12.35 -1.26
CA SER A 152 -4.70 -11.93 -2.40
C SER A 152 -4.37 -10.51 -2.88
N HIS A 153 -4.04 -9.59 -1.96
CA HIS A 153 -3.61 -8.24 -2.31
C HIS A 153 -2.25 -8.27 -3.02
N VAL A 154 -1.31 -9.07 -2.52
CA VAL A 154 0.00 -9.28 -3.14
C VAL A 154 -0.16 -9.83 -4.56
N LEU A 155 -0.98 -10.88 -4.73
CA LEU A 155 -1.25 -11.49 -6.03
C LEU A 155 -1.99 -10.55 -6.99
N GLY A 156 -2.79 -9.63 -6.44
CA GLY A 156 -3.44 -8.56 -7.19
C GLY A 156 -2.49 -7.42 -7.62
N ASN A 157 -1.18 -7.53 -7.32
CA ASN A 157 -0.19 -6.47 -7.54
C ASN A 157 -0.64 -5.13 -6.92
N ASP A 158 -1.29 -5.18 -5.76
CA ASP A 158 -1.69 -4.00 -4.99
C ASP A 158 -0.49 -3.53 -4.14
N PRO A 159 0.06 -2.33 -4.39
CA PRO A 159 1.22 -1.83 -3.66
C PRO A 159 0.86 -1.29 -2.26
N ARG A 160 -0.42 -1.16 -1.91
CA ARG A 160 -0.85 -0.62 -0.62
C ARG A 160 -0.32 -1.50 0.53
N PRO A 161 0.30 -0.93 1.56
CA PRO A 161 0.80 -1.70 2.69
C PRO A 161 -0.34 -2.15 3.59
N HIS A 162 -0.10 -3.15 4.41
CA HIS A 162 -0.95 -3.44 5.56
C HIS A 162 -0.54 -2.59 6.77
N TYR A 163 -1.44 -2.42 7.73
CA TYR A 163 -1.10 -1.81 9.02
C TYR A 163 -1.38 -2.76 10.18
N VAL A 164 -0.49 -2.69 11.16
CA VAL A 164 -0.41 -3.52 12.36
C VAL A 164 0.06 -2.65 13.52
N HIS A 165 -0.03 -3.16 14.73
CA HIS A 165 0.24 -2.40 15.95
C HIS A 165 1.27 -3.09 16.82
N GLN A 166 1.80 -2.32 17.78
CA GLN A 166 2.82 -2.80 18.72
C GLN A 166 2.39 -4.08 19.45
N SER A 167 1.10 -4.21 19.79
CA SER A 167 0.58 -5.36 20.54
C SER A 167 0.69 -6.65 19.74
N ASN A 168 0.58 -6.56 18.41
CA ASN A 168 0.68 -7.71 17.51
C ASN A 168 2.10 -8.28 17.44
N LEU A 169 3.10 -7.51 17.90
CA LEU A 169 4.51 -7.90 18.00
C LEU A 169 4.95 -8.14 19.45
N ALA A 170 4.11 -7.76 20.42
CA ALA A 170 4.31 -8.02 21.83
C ALA A 170 3.73 -9.39 22.21
N GLU A 171 3.92 -9.79 23.48
CA GLU A 171 3.32 -11.02 24.05
C GLU A 171 3.51 -12.26 23.16
N GLU A 172 2.41 -12.85 22.67
CA GLU A 172 2.44 -14.05 21.83
C GLU A 172 2.87 -13.79 20.38
N ARG A 173 3.16 -12.53 20.02
CA ARG A 173 3.64 -12.10 18.71
C ARG A 173 2.70 -12.53 17.58
N LEU A 174 1.43 -12.23 17.77
CA LEU A 174 0.32 -12.64 16.92
C LEU A 174 0.57 -12.41 15.43
N LEU A 175 1.27 -11.34 15.06
CA LEU A 175 1.55 -11.06 13.66
C LEU A 175 2.42 -12.13 12.96
N TYR A 176 3.32 -12.81 13.68
CA TYR A 176 4.29 -13.73 13.07
C TYR A 176 3.63 -14.93 12.38
N PRO A 177 2.71 -15.69 13.00
CA PRO A 177 1.98 -16.76 12.31
C PRO A 177 1.34 -16.35 10.98
N VAL A 178 0.80 -15.13 10.90
CA VAL A 178 0.20 -14.61 9.66
C VAL A 178 1.27 -14.32 8.62
N LEU A 179 2.35 -13.61 8.99
CA LEU A 179 3.43 -13.27 8.07
C LEU A 179 4.16 -14.52 7.57
N ASP A 180 4.43 -15.48 8.45
CA ASP A 180 5.07 -16.75 8.09
C ASP A 180 4.24 -17.49 7.05
N ARG A 181 2.91 -17.51 7.22
CA ARG A 181 2.01 -18.14 6.25
C ARG A 181 1.98 -17.39 4.92
N VAL A 182 1.88 -16.06 4.91
CA VAL A 182 1.92 -15.25 3.67
C VAL A 182 3.22 -15.49 2.91
N LEU A 183 4.36 -15.46 3.61
CA LEU A 183 5.67 -15.66 3.00
C LEU A 183 5.90 -17.09 2.53
N ALA A 184 5.36 -18.09 3.23
CA ALA A 184 5.42 -19.48 2.81
C ALA A 184 4.57 -19.72 1.56
N ASP A 185 3.32 -19.27 1.57
CA ASP A 185 2.39 -19.43 0.44
C ASP A 185 2.90 -18.69 -0.80
N TYR A 186 3.45 -17.48 -0.66
CA TYR A 186 4.09 -16.78 -1.78
C TYR A 186 5.25 -17.57 -2.37
N ARG A 187 6.15 -18.09 -1.52
CA ARG A 187 7.32 -18.89 -1.95
C ARG A 187 6.94 -20.23 -2.57
N ALA A 188 5.79 -20.79 -2.21
CA ALA A 188 5.26 -21.99 -2.85
C ALA A 188 4.70 -21.71 -4.26
N LEU A 189 4.23 -20.48 -4.51
CA LEU A 189 3.63 -20.07 -5.79
C LEU A 189 4.65 -19.49 -6.78
N PHE A 190 5.68 -18.79 -6.31
CA PHE A 190 6.61 -18.04 -7.16
C PHE A 190 8.05 -18.51 -7.04
N ALA A 191 8.74 -18.48 -8.18
CA ALA A 191 10.19 -18.70 -8.22
C ALA A 191 10.94 -17.49 -7.62
N PRO A 192 12.18 -17.67 -7.11
CA PRO A 192 12.97 -16.56 -6.55
C PRO A 192 13.22 -15.38 -7.51
N SER A 193 13.05 -15.57 -8.82
CA SER A 193 13.14 -14.52 -9.83
C SER A 193 11.96 -13.54 -9.82
N ALA A 194 10.89 -13.83 -9.07
CA ALA A 194 9.78 -12.92 -8.77
C ALA A 194 9.79 -12.62 -7.26
N PRO A 195 10.67 -11.71 -6.79
CA PRO A 195 10.80 -11.46 -5.36
C PRO A 195 9.60 -10.69 -4.81
N LEU A 196 9.17 -11.06 -3.61
CA LEU A 196 8.32 -10.20 -2.78
C LEU A 196 9.15 -9.02 -2.27
N VAL A 197 8.65 -7.80 -2.44
CA VAL A 197 9.33 -6.57 -2.01
C VAL A 197 8.54 -5.88 -0.90
N ASN A 198 9.25 -5.17 -0.02
CA ASN A 198 8.66 -4.37 1.06
C ASN A 198 9.05 -2.89 0.88
N PRO A 199 8.33 -2.13 0.05
CA PRO A 199 8.64 -0.73 -0.23
C PRO A 199 8.36 0.18 0.97
N ALA A 200 9.08 1.30 1.07
CA ALA A 200 8.75 2.35 2.03
C ALA A 200 7.43 3.04 1.65
N GLN A 201 6.75 3.68 2.62
CA GLN A 201 5.47 4.37 2.41
C GLN A 201 5.55 5.43 1.29
N ARG A 202 6.68 6.13 1.14
CA ARG A 202 6.96 7.13 0.10
C ARG A 202 7.06 6.52 -1.28
N ASP A 203 7.58 5.31 -1.37
CA ASP A 203 7.74 4.58 -2.63
C ASP A 203 6.38 4.05 -3.06
N VAL A 204 5.58 3.54 -2.11
CA VAL A 204 4.16 3.22 -2.36
C VAL A 204 3.37 4.46 -2.76
N GLY A 205 3.56 5.58 -2.06
CA GLY A 205 2.88 6.83 -2.39
C GLY A 205 3.19 7.30 -3.81
N THR A 206 4.46 7.15 -4.23
CA THR A 206 4.90 7.41 -5.61
C THR A 206 4.26 6.45 -6.60
N GLU A 207 4.24 5.15 -6.28
CA GLU A 207 3.63 4.11 -7.12
C GLU A 207 2.14 4.38 -7.35
N LEU A 208 1.38 4.70 -6.30
CA LEU A 208 -0.04 5.05 -6.39
C LEU A 208 -0.26 6.30 -7.25
N THR A 209 0.59 7.32 -7.13
CA THR A 209 0.54 8.52 -7.99
C THR A 209 0.79 8.16 -9.46
N ARG A 210 1.78 7.30 -9.75
CA ARG A 210 2.08 6.87 -11.13
C ARG A 210 0.92 6.10 -11.74
N ARG A 211 0.36 5.15 -11.01
CA ARG A 211 -0.81 4.35 -11.43
C ARG A 211 -2.00 5.25 -11.73
N ALA A 212 -2.38 6.13 -10.80
CA ALA A 212 -3.50 7.04 -11.01
C ALA A 212 -3.31 7.94 -12.25
N ALA A 213 -2.11 8.50 -12.44
CA ALA A 213 -1.82 9.35 -13.60
C ALA A 213 -1.87 8.57 -14.93
N TRP A 214 -1.35 7.33 -14.93
CA TRP A 214 -1.39 6.44 -16.09
C TRP A 214 -2.82 6.02 -16.43
N ASP A 215 -3.58 5.55 -15.46
CA ASP A 215 -4.97 5.11 -15.63
C ASP A 215 -5.85 6.26 -16.15
N GLN A 216 -5.66 7.47 -15.61
CA GLN A 216 -6.33 8.67 -16.12
C GLN A 216 -5.95 8.99 -17.57
N ALA A 217 -4.67 8.88 -17.94
CA ALA A 217 -4.21 9.13 -19.29
C ALA A 217 -4.75 8.09 -20.29
N LEU A 218 -4.79 6.82 -19.89
CA LEU A 218 -5.38 5.72 -20.66
C LEU A 218 -6.88 5.94 -20.87
N ALA A 219 -7.64 6.18 -19.80
CA ALA A 219 -9.09 6.40 -19.87
C ALA A 219 -9.45 7.63 -20.73
N ALA A 220 -8.59 8.64 -20.74
CA ALA A 220 -8.74 9.83 -21.59
C ALA A 220 -8.29 9.63 -23.05
N GLY A 221 -7.86 8.43 -23.45
CA GLY A 221 -7.40 8.14 -24.81
C GLY A 221 -6.10 8.87 -25.20
N LYS A 222 -5.27 9.27 -24.21
CA LYS A 222 -4.05 10.07 -24.42
C LYS A 222 -2.76 9.24 -24.51
N VAL A 223 -2.88 7.92 -24.47
CA VAL A 223 -1.77 6.99 -24.58
C VAL A 223 -1.82 6.32 -25.95
N THR A 224 -0.69 6.30 -26.66
CA THR A 224 -0.52 5.46 -27.85
C THR A 224 0.67 4.55 -27.68
N ALA A 225 0.51 3.29 -28.07
CA ALA A 225 1.59 2.31 -28.09
C ALA A 225 1.48 1.46 -29.35
N TYR A 226 2.60 1.26 -30.03
CA TYR A 226 2.64 0.44 -31.24
C TYR A 226 4.01 -0.20 -31.42
N ARG A 227 4.06 -1.23 -32.26
CA ARG A 227 5.27 -1.98 -32.59
C ARG A 227 5.48 -2.00 -34.10
N ILE A 228 6.71 -1.74 -34.54
CA ILE A 228 7.16 -1.91 -35.93
C ILE A 228 8.47 -2.72 -35.90
N GLY A 229 8.45 -3.93 -36.47
CA GLY A 229 9.59 -4.85 -36.37
C GLY A 229 9.94 -5.17 -34.91
N THR A 230 11.17 -4.87 -34.49
CA THR A 230 11.63 -5.01 -33.10
C THR A 230 11.46 -3.73 -32.26
N ALA A 231 11.02 -2.61 -32.87
CA ALA A 231 10.85 -1.35 -32.17
C ALA A 231 9.43 -1.23 -31.59
N VAL A 232 9.34 -1.01 -30.27
CA VAL A 232 8.13 -0.64 -29.56
C VAL A 232 8.20 0.85 -29.23
N THR A 233 7.16 1.60 -29.58
CA THR A 233 7.04 3.03 -29.26
C THR A 233 5.85 3.24 -28.33
N VAL A 234 6.07 3.97 -27.24
CA VAL A 234 5.01 4.35 -26.28
C VAL A 234 5.03 5.86 -26.12
N LYS A 235 3.87 6.50 -26.29
CA LYS A 235 3.67 7.94 -26.09
C LYS A 235 2.57 8.15 -25.05
N ALA A 236 2.86 9.01 -24.09
CA ALA A 236 1.93 9.44 -23.04
C ALA A 236 2.09 10.96 -22.81
N PRO A 237 1.15 11.62 -22.12
CA PRO A 237 1.28 13.04 -21.77
C PRO A 237 2.57 13.33 -20.97
N ALA A 238 3.07 14.56 -21.06
CA ALA A 238 4.21 15.01 -20.26
C ALA A 238 3.92 14.84 -18.76
N GLY A 239 4.89 14.29 -18.02
CA GLY A 239 4.75 13.98 -16.59
C GLY A 239 4.11 12.62 -16.29
N VAL A 240 3.57 11.91 -17.29
CA VAL A 240 3.04 10.54 -17.12
C VAL A 240 4.12 9.53 -17.53
N THR A 241 4.48 8.65 -16.61
CA THR A 241 5.34 7.50 -16.89
C THR A 241 4.49 6.31 -17.34
N ALA A 242 4.94 5.58 -18.35
CA ALA A 242 4.32 4.34 -18.82
C ALA A 242 4.86 3.12 -18.06
N PRO A 243 4.01 2.21 -17.54
CA PRO A 243 4.44 0.93 -17.03
C PRO A 243 4.68 -0.01 -18.21
N VAL A 244 5.91 -0.49 -18.37
CA VAL A 244 6.25 -1.43 -19.45
C VAL A 244 6.97 -2.64 -18.89
N THR A 245 6.51 -3.82 -19.29
CA THR A 245 7.17 -5.11 -19.13
C THR A 245 7.57 -5.60 -20.51
N ALA A 246 8.83 -6.01 -20.68
CA ALA A 246 9.38 -6.44 -21.95
C ALA A 246 10.31 -7.66 -21.77
N PRO A 247 10.59 -8.45 -22.82
CA PRO A 247 11.52 -9.58 -22.76
C PRO A 247 12.92 -9.18 -22.28
N GLU A 248 13.64 -10.13 -21.68
CA GLU A 248 15.06 -9.96 -21.35
C GLU A 248 15.88 -9.54 -22.59
N GLY A 249 16.90 -8.72 -22.40
CA GLY A 249 17.68 -8.15 -23.51
C GLY A 249 17.03 -6.94 -24.21
N THR A 250 15.81 -6.55 -23.85
CA THR A 250 15.21 -5.30 -24.35
C THR A 250 16.07 -4.09 -23.96
N ARG A 251 16.28 -3.17 -24.92
CA ARG A 251 17.05 -1.93 -24.72
C ARG A 251 16.18 -0.69 -24.91
N LYS A 252 16.36 0.33 -24.06
CA LYS A 252 15.75 1.65 -24.21
C LYS A 252 16.65 2.56 -25.04
N ARG A 253 16.06 3.26 -26.00
CA ARG A 253 16.76 4.32 -26.76
C ARG A 253 17.01 5.53 -25.88
N LEU A 254 18.26 5.98 -25.82
CA LEU A 254 18.66 7.20 -25.13
C LEU A 254 18.83 8.37 -26.11
N ALA A 255 19.14 9.57 -25.59
CA ALA A 255 19.58 10.68 -26.43
C ALA A 255 20.85 10.31 -27.23
N LEU A 256 21.77 9.59 -26.58
CA LEU A 256 22.97 9.03 -27.19
C LEU A 256 23.04 7.52 -26.89
N GLY A 257 22.85 6.70 -27.92
CA GLY A 257 22.95 5.24 -27.80
C GLY A 257 21.74 4.55 -27.16
N THR A 258 21.97 3.41 -26.50
CA THR A 258 20.93 2.59 -25.85
C THR A 258 21.42 1.98 -24.55
N ALA A 259 20.50 1.77 -23.60
CA ALA A 259 20.76 1.09 -22.33
C ALA A 259 19.81 -0.10 -22.13
N ALA A 260 20.18 -1.05 -21.26
CA ALA A 260 19.27 -2.12 -20.85
C ALA A 260 17.99 -1.52 -20.24
N PHE A 261 16.83 -2.03 -20.63
CA PHE A 261 15.55 -1.52 -20.16
C PHE A 261 15.19 -2.08 -18.79
N GLY A 262 14.88 -1.21 -17.81
CA GLY A 262 14.27 -1.61 -16.54
C GLY A 262 15.05 -2.62 -15.71
N THR A 263 14.37 -3.24 -14.75
CA THR A 263 14.93 -4.23 -13.82
C THR A 263 14.42 -5.63 -14.14
N PRO A 264 15.24 -6.69 -13.97
CA PRO A 264 14.79 -8.06 -14.15
C PRO A 264 13.65 -8.42 -13.18
N TYR A 265 12.64 -9.13 -13.69
CA TYR A 265 11.55 -9.70 -12.91
C TYR A 265 10.97 -10.91 -13.66
N ALA A 266 11.02 -12.09 -13.05
CA ALA A 266 10.46 -13.33 -13.58
C ALA A 266 10.86 -13.68 -15.04
N GLY A 267 12.12 -13.44 -15.41
CA GLY A 267 12.62 -13.68 -16.79
C GLY A 267 12.24 -12.60 -17.81
N THR A 268 11.63 -11.51 -17.35
CA THR A 268 11.34 -10.30 -18.13
C THR A 268 12.05 -9.09 -17.50
N ARG A 269 11.87 -7.91 -18.09
CA ARG A 269 12.31 -6.65 -17.50
C ARG A 269 11.16 -5.67 -17.42
N SER A 270 11.04 -5.00 -16.27
CA SER A 270 9.92 -4.08 -15.99
C SER A 270 10.43 -2.74 -15.49
N ALA A 271 9.75 -1.65 -15.91
CA ALA A 271 9.95 -0.32 -15.34
C ALA A 271 8.79 0.62 -15.65
N TRP A 272 8.61 1.62 -14.79
CA TRP A 272 7.99 2.88 -15.16
C TRP A 272 8.96 3.70 -16.02
N THR A 273 8.56 4.10 -17.22
CA THR A 273 9.43 4.78 -18.17
C THR A 273 8.78 6.01 -18.80
N ALA A 274 9.57 7.04 -19.04
CA ALA A 274 9.19 8.24 -19.76
C ALA A 274 10.19 8.51 -20.90
N PRO A 275 9.84 9.34 -21.90
CA PRO A 275 10.79 9.78 -22.93
C PRO A 275 12.02 10.41 -22.28
N GLU A 276 13.21 10.17 -22.85
CA GLU A 276 14.42 10.88 -22.43
C GLU A 276 14.34 12.37 -22.82
N PRO A 277 15.21 13.25 -22.26
CA PRO A 277 15.27 14.64 -22.69
C PRO A 277 15.35 14.76 -24.22
N LEU A 278 14.58 15.69 -24.79
CA LEU A 278 14.44 15.93 -26.23
C LEU A 278 13.70 14.83 -27.02
N GLN A 279 13.22 13.76 -26.38
CA GLN A 279 12.34 12.77 -27.00
C GLN A 279 10.87 13.07 -26.72
N THR A 280 9.98 12.68 -27.64
CA THR A 280 8.52 12.83 -27.50
C THR A 280 7.79 11.51 -27.23
N SER A 281 8.53 10.40 -27.24
CA SER A 281 8.04 9.05 -26.97
C SER A 281 9.16 8.19 -26.39
N VAL A 282 8.79 7.12 -25.69
CA VAL A 282 9.70 6.05 -25.32
C VAL A 282 9.87 5.13 -26.52
N THR A 283 11.10 4.78 -26.86
CA THR A 283 11.39 3.72 -27.84
C THR A 283 12.18 2.60 -27.18
N LEU A 284 11.66 1.38 -27.26
CA LEU A 284 12.31 0.15 -26.83
C LEU A 284 12.63 -0.73 -28.04
N THR A 285 13.80 -1.35 -28.03
CA THR A 285 14.20 -2.35 -29.02
C THR A 285 14.17 -3.72 -28.36
N LEU A 286 13.29 -4.58 -28.85
CA LEU A 286 13.17 -5.97 -28.42
C LEU A 286 14.36 -6.80 -28.96
N PRO A 287 14.81 -7.85 -28.26
CA PRO A 287 15.78 -8.79 -28.81
C PRO A 287 15.18 -9.47 -30.06
N THR A 288 16.04 -9.79 -31.03
CA THR A 288 15.70 -10.75 -32.09
C THR A 288 15.77 -12.16 -31.52
N ALA A 289 14.78 -12.99 -31.87
CA ALA A 289 14.79 -14.42 -31.54
C ALA A 289 15.99 -15.14 -32.20
#